data_AF-A0AAD7JW72-F1
#
_entry.id   AF-A0AAD7JW72-F1
#
_cell.length_a   1.000
_cell.length_b   1.000
_cell.length_c   1.000
_cell.angle_alpha   90.00
_cell.angle_beta   90.00
_cell.angle_gamma   90.00
#
_symmetry.space_group_name_H-M   'P 1'
#
loop_
_entity.id
_entity.type
_entity.pdbx_description
1 polymer ?
#
loop_
_entity_poly.entity_id
_entity_poly.type
_entity_poly.pdbx_seq_one_letter_code
_entity_poly.pdbx_strand_id
1 'polypeptide(L)'
;MSQSSSDSGSDLPEDMIVRLADIKTIGQLFQSGVLKAAATPRYNAKPEFLDRVSLFQGDITVMEVDSIVNAANRSLLGGGGVDGAIHAAAGRKLYKECKTLNGAETGESKITSAYRLPSKHIIHTVGPVYSRSDVENRARQLEACYRTSLNLAVEHNLKHIAFPSVSTGIYGYPIEDATHIALDLVRRFCESDVGSKLDRIIFVVWSNKDTEVYETLIPEYFPSSDATQAPPSDEDSTVTDPPRSDDLKATDPPTSDDPTTTVDATSAAASDPPTAEVSASTEAPQVAAADVATKAPTGS
;
A
#
# COMPACT_ATOMS: atom_id res chain seq x y z
N MET A 1 -21.16 8.73 42.48
CA MET A 1 -21.72 9.46 41.32
C MET A 1 -21.27 8.76 40.06
N SER A 2 -22.10 7.83 39.57
CA SER A 2 -21.88 7.08 38.34
C SER A 2 -22.32 7.95 37.16
N GLN A 3 -21.37 8.58 36.46
CA GLN A 3 -21.67 9.19 35.17
C GLN A 3 -21.58 8.09 34.10
N SER A 4 -22.73 7.48 33.80
CA SER A 4 -22.95 6.75 32.57
C SER A 4 -23.02 7.78 31.43
N SER A 5 -21.89 8.08 30.80
CA SER A 5 -21.87 8.85 29.56
C SER A 5 -22.51 7.97 28.49
N SER A 6 -23.75 8.30 28.12
CA SER A 6 -24.42 7.72 26.96
C SER A 6 -23.60 8.05 25.72
N ASP A 7 -22.97 7.03 25.14
CA ASP A 7 -22.30 7.07 23.84
C ASP A 7 -23.38 7.14 22.75
N SER A 8 -24.01 8.31 22.61
CA SER A 8 -25.06 8.57 21.61
C SER A 8 -24.43 8.95 20.27
N GLY A 9 -23.51 8.12 19.77
CA GLY A 9 -23.03 8.21 18.41
C GLY A 9 -23.99 7.47 17.49
N SER A 10 -24.75 8.19 16.67
CA SER A 10 -25.65 7.59 15.68
C SER A 10 -24.90 6.62 14.77
N ASP A 11 -25.51 5.48 14.47
CA ASP A 11 -25.02 4.53 13.48
C ASP A 11 -24.97 5.21 12.09
N LEU A 12 -24.08 4.74 11.21
CA LEU A 12 -23.99 5.25 9.84
C LEU A 12 -25.32 4.97 9.10
N PRO A 13 -25.88 5.95 8.36
CA PRO A 13 -27.05 5.72 7.51
C PRO A 13 -26.80 4.57 6.53
N GLU A 14 -27.80 3.69 6.33
CA GLU A 14 -27.64 2.50 5.47
C GLU A 14 -27.29 2.82 4.02
N ASP A 15 -27.72 3.98 3.51
CA ASP A 15 -27.45 4.44 2.15
C ASP A 15 -26.01 4.91 1.93
N MET A 16 -25.24 5.13 3.01
CA MET A 16 -23.82 5.45 2.94
C MET A 16 -22.92 4.21 2.96
N ILE A 17 -23.45 3.04 3.31
CA ILE A 17 -22.67 1.81 3.43
C ILE A 17 -22.36 1.25 2.05
N VAL A 18 -21.07 1.01 1.78
CA VAL A 18 -20.62 0.36 0.55
C VAL A 18 -20.54 -1.14 0.78
N ARG A 19 -21.44 -1.90 0.15
CA ARG A 19 -21.48 -3.36 0.29
C ARG A 19 -20.48 -4.01 -0.66
N LEU A 20 -19.96 -5.18 -0.27
CA LEU A 20 -19.02 -5.95 -1.09
C LEU A 20 -19.53 -6.21 -2.52
N ALA A 21 -20.85 -6.43 -2.68
CA ALA A 21 -21.47 -6.69 -3.97
C ALA A 21 -21.47 -5.48 -4.92
N ASP A 22 -21.39 -4.26 -4.37
CA ASP A 22 -21.38 -3.01 -5.15
C ASP A 22 -19.96 -2.61 -5.57
N ILE A 23 -18.94 -3.30 -5.06
CA ILE A 23 -17.54 -3.04 -5.38
C ILE A 23 -17.14 -3.86 -6.60
N LYS A 24 -16.80 -3.15 -7.68
CA LYS A 24 -16.36 -3.78 -8.93
C LYS A 24 -15.11 -4.62 -8.76
N THR A 25 -15.08 -5.80 -9.35
CA THR A 25 -13.86 -6.60 -9.51
C THR A 25 -12.98 -5.99 -10.59
N ILE A 26 -11.67 -6.29 -10.59
CA ILE A 26 -10.81 -5.86 -11.70
C ILE A 26 -11.25 -6.50 -13.02
N GLY A 27 -11.84 -7.70 -12.99
CA GLY A 27 -12.48 -8.33 -14.16
C GLY A 27 -13.61 -7.48 -14.73
N GLN A 28 -14.51 -6.98 -13.87
CA GLN A 28 -15.56 -6.04 -14.29
C GLN A 28 -15.00 -4.70 -14.78
N LEU A 29 -13.89 -4.22 -14.19
CA LEU A 29 -13.23 -3.00 -14.65
C LEU A 29 -12.62 -3.17 -16.05
N PHE A 30 -12.01 -4.32 -16.36
CA PHE A 30 -11.60 -4.66 -17.73
C PHE A 30 -12.79 -4.70 -18.69
N GLN A 31 -13.88 -5.36 -18.31
CA GLN A 31 -15.10 -5.46 -19.15
C GLN A 31 -15.70 -4.09 -19.46
N SER A 32 -15.66 -3.16 -18.51
CA SER A 32 -16.12 -1.77 -18.70
C SER A 32 -15.14 -0.87 -19.44
N GLY A 33 -13.92 -1.33 -19.73
CA GLY A 33 -12.87 -0.55 -20.40
C GLY A 33 -12.15 0.46 -19.50
N VAL A 34 -12.39 0.43 -18.19
CA VAL A 34 -11.66 1.25 -17.20
C VAL A 34 -10.22 0.78 -17.12
N LEU A 35 -10.01 -0.53 -16.92
CA LEU A 35 -8.69 -1.15 -17.04
C LEU A 35 -8.44 -1.53 -18.49
N LYS A 36 -7.25 -1.19 -19.00
CA LYS A 36 -6.78 -1.56 -20.34
C LYS A 36 -5.69 -2.63 -20.22
N ALA A 37 -5.53 -3.45 -21.25
CA ALA A 37 -4.45 -4.44 -21.26
C ALA A 37 -3.07 -3.76 -21.12
N ALA A 38 -2.19 -4.32 -20.29
CA ALA A 38 -0.80 -3.86 -20.22
C ALA A 38 -0.05 -4.23 -21.49
N ALA A 39 0.78 -3.32 -21.99
CA ALA A 39 1.68 -3.60 -23.11
C ALA A 39 2.72 -4.68 -22.76
N THR A 40 3.21 -4.68 -21.52
CA THR A 40 4.19 -5.65 -20.99
C THR A 40 3.73 -6.20 -19.64
N PRO A 41 2.91 -7.26 -19.61
CA PRO A 41 2.53 -7.92 -18.37
C PRO A 41 3.74 -8.52 -17.65
N ARG A 42 3.77 -8.41 -16.32
CA ARG A 42 4.80 -9.01 -15.44
C ARG A 42 4.49 -10.45 -15.06
N TYR A 43 3.22 -10.81 -15.10
CA TYR A 43 2.73 -12.12 -14.74
C TYR A 43 1.85 -12.71 -15.85
N ASN A 44 1.69 -14.03 -15.85
CA ASN A 44 0.72 -14.69 -16.75
C ASN A 44 -0.72 -14.40 -16.29
N ALA A 45 -1.65 -14.38 -17.25
CA ALA A 45 -3.07 -14.24 -16.96
C ALA A 45 -3.59 -15.43 -16.14
N LYS A 46 -4.39 -15.11 -15.12
CA LYS A 46 -5.07 -16.07 -14.22
C LYS A 46 -6.48 -15.54 -13.97
N PRO A 47 -7.46 -15.93 -14.81
CA PRO A 47 -8.82 -15.38 -14.77
C PRO A 47 -9.47 -15.44 -13.38
N GLU A 48 -9.17 -16.47 -12.60
CA GLU A 48 -9.67 -16.66 -11.25
C GLU A 48 -9.27 -15.53 -10.28
N PHE A 49 -8.20 -14.77 -10.57
CA PHE A 49 -7.79 -13.63 -9.74
C PHE A 49 -8.54 -12.35 -10.10
N LEU A 50 -9.12 -12.27 -11.29
CA LEU A 50 -9.82 -11.07 -11.76
C LEU A 50 -11.06 -10.77 -10.93
N ASP A 51 -11.68 -11.81 -10.33
CA ASP A 51 -12.83 -11.68 -9.44
C ASP A 51 -12.46 -11.63 -7.94
N ARG A 52 -11.18 -11.82 -7.61
CA ARG A 52 -10.65 -11.82 -6.25
C ARG A 52 -9.94 -10.53 -5.88
N VAL A 53 -9.72 -9.64 -6.84
CA VAL A 53 -9.13 -8.31 -6.62
C VAL A 53 -10.12 -7.24 -7.08
N SER A 54 -10.18 -6.15 -6.32
CA SER A 54 -11.01 -4.98 -6.61
C SER A 54 -10.19 -3.70 -6.47
N LEU A 55 -10.56 -2.69 -7.25
CA LEU A 55 -10.14 -1.31 -7.05
C LEU A 55 -11.38 -0.48 -6.74
N PHE A 56 -11.34 0.29 -5.66
CA PHE A 56 -12.42 1.16 -5.24
C PHE A 56 -11.85 2.53 -4.87
N GLN A 57 -12.47 3.60 -5.37
CA GLN A 57 -12.12 4.95 -4.95
C GLN A 57 -13.18 5.47 -3.96
N GLY A 58 -12.76 5.77 -2.73
CA GLY A 58 -13.68 6.30 -1.72
C GLY A 58 -13.17 6.17 -0.28
N ASP A 59 -14.11 6.30 0.66
CA ASP A 59 -13.84 6.19 2.09
C ASP A 59 -13.85 4.72 2.53
N ILE A 60 -12.73 4.26 3.10
CA ILE A 60 -12.61 2.89 3.61
C ILE A 60 -13.49 2.62 4.84
N THR A 61 -13.89 3.66 5.57
CA THR A 61 -14.63 3.53 6.84
C THR A 61 -16.10 3.13 6.66
N VAL A 62 -16.63 3.22 5.45
CA VAL A 62 -18.03 2.89 5.14
C VAL A 62 -18.21 1.52 4.49
N MET A 63 -17.13 0.72 4.39
CA MET A 63 -17.16 -0.56 3.69
C MET A 63 -17.67 -1.70 4.58
N GLU A 64 -18.72 -2.38 4.14
CA GLU A 64 -19.23 -3.61 4.77
C GLU A 64 -18.39 -4.80 4.32
N VAL A 65 -17.25 -4.98 4.99
CA VAL A 65 -16.29 -6.07 4.74
C VAL A 65 -15.78 -6.72 6.03
N ASP A 66 -15.14 -7.89 5.97
CA ASP A 66 -14.69 -8.62 7.15
C ASP A 66 -13.57 -7.85 7.85
N SER A 67 -12.63 -7.30 7.07
CA SER A 67 -11.60 -6.42 7.60
C SER A 67 -11.30 -5.25 6.69
N ILE A 68 -11.03 -4.11 7.33
CA ILE A 68 -10.32 -3.00 6.70
C ILE A 68 -8.94 -2.89 7.33
N VAL A 69 -7.98 -2.39 6.56
CA VAL A 69 -6.63 -2.14 7.05
C VAL A 69 -6.48 -0.68 7.43
N ASN A 70 -5.91 -0.43 8.60
CA ASN A 70 -5.51 0.89 9.04
C ASN A 70 -4.02 1.12 8.77
N ALA A 71 -3.67 2.16 8.03
CA ALA A 71 -2.29 2.63 7.92
C ALA A 71 -1.93 3.45 9.18
N ALA A 72 -1.56 2.74 10.25
CA ALA A 72 -1.34 3.27 11.58
C ALA A 72 0.10 3.80 11.77
N ASN A 73 0.29 4.54 12.86
CA ASN A 73 1.61 4.83 13.41
C ASN A 73 1.96 3.84 14.54
N ARG A 74 3.24 3.81 14.97
CA ARG A 74 3.76 2.85 15.98
C ARG A 74 2.98 2.80 17.29
N SER A 75 2.28 3.87 17.68
CA SER A 75 1.50 3.86 18.92
C SER A 75 0.19 3.07 18.81
N LEU A 76 -0.37 2.93 17.60
CA LEU A 76 -1.73 2.43 17.33
C LEU A 76 -2.86 3.26 17.97
N LEU A 77 -2.57 4.45 18.50
CA LEU A 77 -3.52 5.27 19.25
C LEU A 77 -4.22 6.34 18.39
N GLY A 78 -4.27 6.13 17.08
CA GLY A 78 -4.82 7.09 16.11
C GLY A 78 -3.80 8.14 15.67
N GLY A 79 -4.25 9.01 14.76
CA GLY A 79 -3.42 10.02 14.12
C GLY A 79 -4.21 10.88 13.13
N GLY A 80 -3.54 11.34 12.07
CA GLY A 80 -4.18 12.01 10.93
C GLY A 80 -4.49 11.04 9.78
N GLY A 81 -5.01 11.56 8.66
CA GLY A 81 -5.29 10.76 7.46
C GLY A 81 -6.31 9.64 7.72
N VAL A 82 -6.09 8.48 7.08
CA VAL A 82 -6.98 7.32 7.21
C VAL A 82 -7.05 6.78 8.65
N ASP A 83 -5.96 6.87 9.42
CA ASP A 83 -5.91 6.46 10.82
C ASP A 83 -6.86 7.30 11.69
N GLY A 84 -6.81 8.62 11.51
CA GLY A 84 -7.75 9.54 12.16
C GLY A 84 -9.21 9.26 11.76
N ALA A 85 -9.48 9.03 10.48
CA ALA A 85 -10.82 8.74 9.97
C ALA A 85 -11.38 7.44 10.57
N ILE A 86 -10.59 6.36 10.59
CA ILE A 86 -10.96 5.07 11.18
C ILE A 86 -11.24 5.22 12.68
N HIS A 87 -10.37 5.90 13.43
CA HIS A 87 -10.59 6.12 14.87
C HIS A 87 -11.83 6.97 15.16
N ALA A 88 -12.08 8.00 14.34
CA ALA A 88 -13.26 8.85 14.49
C ALA A 88 -14.56 8.05 14.23
N ALA A 89 -14.58 7.23 13.18
CA ALA A 89 -15.74 6.44 12.79
C ALA A 89 -15.99 5.24 13.73
N ALA A 90 -14.96 4.48 14.09
CA ALA A 90 -15.07 3.34 15.00
C ALA A 90 -15.42 3.74 16.45
N GLY A 91 -15.05 4.97 16.86
CA GLY A 91 -15.34 5.54 18.16
C GLY A 91 -14.35 5.13 19.26
N ARG A 92 -14.59 5.64 20.49
CA ARG A 92 -13.63 5.56 21.61
C ARG A 92 -13.29 4.14 22.08
N LYS A 93 -14.12 3.14 21.76
CA LYS A 93 -13.84 1.75 22.12
C LYS A 93 -12.62 1.21 21.38
N LEU A 94 -12.42 1.61 20.11
CA LEU A 94 -11.21 1.27 19.36
C LEU A 94 -9.95 1.73 20.06
N TYR A 95 -9.91 2.99 20.48
CA TYR A 95 -8.77 3.54 21.22
C TYR A 95 -8.45 2.73 22.49
N LYS A 96 -9.48 2.27 23.21
CA LYS A 96 -9.29 1.47 24.44
C LYS A 96 -8.66 0.12 24.15
N GLU A 97 -9.08 -0.57 23.10
CA GLU A 97 -8.49 -1.85 22.69
C GLU A 97 -7.07 -1.67 22.15
N CYS A 98 -6.84 -0.68 21.28
CA CYS A 98 -5.48 -0.38 20.78
C CYS A 98 -4.49 -0.13 21.93
N LYS A 99 -4.93 0.51 23.02
CA LYS A 99 -4.08 0.73 24.21
C LYS A 99 -3.60 -0.57 24.87
N THR A 100 -4.33 -1.68 24.71
CA THR A 100 -3.93 -3.00 25.22
C THR A 100 -2.93 -3.72 24.32
N LEU A 101 -2.75 -3.27 23.08
CA LEU A 101 -1.85 -3.89 22.10
C LEU A 101 -0.38 -3.45 22.25
N ASN A 102 -0.11 -2.42 23.05
CA ASN A 102 1.23 -1.88 23.33
C ASN A 102 2.01 -1.44 22.07
N GLY A 103 1.32 -0.81 21.10
CA GLY A 103 1.93 -0.33 19.86
C GLY A 103 2.25 -1.45 18.86
N ALA A 104 2.96 -1.14 17.78
CA ALA A 104 3.48 -2.10 16.80
C ALA A 104 4.73 -1.55 16.11
N GLU A 105 5.61 -2.43 15.66
CA GLU A 105 6.81 -2.04 14.91
C GLU A 105 6.52 -1.86 13.42
N THR A 106 7.39 -1.11 12.72
CA THR A 106 7.26 -0.93 11.27
C THR A 106 7.31 -2.26 10.53
N GLY A 107 6.31 -2.52 9.69
CA GLY A 107 6.10 -3.79 8.99
C GLY A 107 5.26 -4.82 9.76
N GLU A 108 4.93 -4.55 11.03
CA GLU A 108 4.06 -5.39 11.85
C GLU A 108 2.58 -4.99 11.66
N SER A 109 1.69 -5.97 11.81
CA SER A 109 0.24 -5.77 11.85
C SER A 109 -0.37 -6.35 13.12
N LYS A 110 -1.44 -5.73 13.62
CA LYS A 110 -2.26 -6.22 14.75
C LYS A 110 -3.74 -6.05 14.45
N ILE A 111 -4.60 -6.90 15.01
CA ILE A 111 -6.04 -6.90 14.74
C ILE A 111 -6.85 -6.47 15.96
N THR A 112 -7.96 -5.76 15.71
CA THR A 112 -8.95 -5.35 16.71
C THR A 112 -10.37 -5.60 16.22
N SER A 113 -11.36 -5.39 17.08
CA SER A 113 -12.76 -5.25 16.65
C SER A 113 -12.97 -3.90 15.93
N ALA A 114 -13.91 -3.84 14.98
CA ALA A 114 -14.17 -2.61 14.21
C ALA A 114 -15.21 -1.67 14.84
N TYR A 115 -15.89 -2.12 15.89
CA TYR A 115 -16.85 -1.33 16.69
C TYR A 115 -18.03 -0.78 15.90
N ARG A 116 -18.03 0.53 15.63
CA ARG A 116 -19.13 1.23 14.94
C ARG A 116 -18.99 1.20 13.41
N LEU A 117 -17.87 0.71 12.90
CA LEU A 117 -17.70 0.56 11.45
C LEU A 117 -18.60 -0.57 10.91
N PRO A 118 -18.99 -0.52 9.63
CA PRO A 118 -19.70 -1.62 8.98
C PRO A 118 -18.82 -2.87 8.82
N SER A 119 -17.50 -2.72 8.89
CA SER A 119 -16.58 -3.86 8.86
C SER A 119 -16.60 -4.65 10.18
N LYS A 120 -16.13 -5.90 10.17
CA LYS A 120 -16.07 -6.72 11.41
C LYS A 120 -14.80 -6.44 12.22
N HIS A 121 -13.68 -6.30 11.53
CA HIS A 121 -12.35 -6.11 12.13
C HIS A 121 -11.58 -4.95 11.50
N ILE A 122 -10.62 -4.42 12.26
CA ILE A 122 -9.59 -3.52 11.75
C ILE A 122 -8.24 -4.21 11.94
N ILE A 123 -7.47 -4.30 10.87
CA ILE A 123 -6.08 -4.75 10.91
C ILE A 123 -5.20 -3.51 10.82
N HIS A 124 -4.54 -3.14 11.91
CA HIS A 124 -3.64 -2.01 11.98
C HIS A 124 -2.24 -2.43 11.57
N THR A 125 -1.70 -1.82 10.53
CA THR A 125 -0.33 -2.05 10.07
C THR A 125 0.48 -0.76 10.16
N VAL A 126 1.76 -0.86 10.53
CA VAL A 126 2.65 0.31 10.63
C VAL A 126 3.55 0.38 9.41
N GLY A 127 3.19 1.26 8.48
CA GLY A 127 3.98 1.51 7.27
C GLY A 127 5.33 2.19 7.56
N PRO A 128 6.33 2.05 6.67
CA PRO A 128 7.57 2.82 6.77
C PRO A 128 7.35 4.29 6.43
N VAL A 129 8.07 5.18 7.11
CA VAL A 129 8.32 6.55 6.63
C VAL A 129 9.33 6.46 5.48
N TYR A 130 9.00 6.99 4.32
CA TYR A 130 9.86 6.87 3.14
C TYR A 130 11.17 7.62 3.32
N SER A 131 12.26 7.00 2.84
CA SER A 131 13.57 7.62 2.77
C SER A 131 14.30 7.17 1.51
N ARG A 132 14.78 8.14 0.73
CA ARG A 132 15.61 7.88 -0.46
C ARG A 132 16.98 7.26 -0.10
N SER A 133 17.42 7.36 1.15
CA SER A 133 18.71 6.79 1.58
C SER A 133 18.64 5.30 1.93
N ASP A 134 17.43 4.72 2.07
CA ASP A 134 17.25 3.35 2.55
C ASP A 134 16.07 2.65 1.84
N VAL A 135 15.97 2.86 0.52
CA VAL A 135 14.82 2.45 -0.30
C VAL A 135 14.53 0.96 -0.18
N GLU A 136 15.55 0.11 -0.19
CA GLU A 136 15.37 -1.34 -0.15
C GLU A 136 14.73 -1.82 1.16
N ASN A 137 15.18 -1.28 2.30
CA ASN A 137 14.59 -1.62 3.59
C ASN A 137 13.17 -1.07 3.71
N ARG A 138 12.90 0.14 3.20
CA ARG A 138 11.54 0.69 3.17
C ARG A 138 10.61 -0.17 2.30
N ALA A 139 11.10 -0.68 1.17
CA ALA A 139 10.34 -1.59 0.33
C ALA A 139 10.01 -2.91 1.06
N ARG A 140 10.99 -3.53 1.74
CA ARG A 140 10.77 -4.74 2.55
C ARG A 140 9.77 -4.52 3.68
N GLN A 141 9.83 -3.36 4.34
CA GLN A 141 8.90 -2.99 5.41
C GLN A 141 7.47 -2.76 4.89
N LEU A 142 7.32 -2.08 3.75
CA LEU A 142 6.02 -1.91 3.12
C LEU A 142 5.43 -3.25 2.68
N GLU A 143 6.25 -4.12 2.06
CA GLU A 143 5.85 -5.48 1.71
C GLU A 143 5.41 -6.27 2.97
N ALA A 144 6.15 -6.14 4.08
CA ALA A 144 5.78 -6.78 5.34
C ALA A 144 4.40 -6.33 5.86
N CYS A 145 4.02 -5.06 5.67
CA CYS A 145 2.71 -4.55 6.07
C CYS A 145 1.57 -5.33 5.40
N TYR A 146 1.61 -5.42 4.06
CA TYR A 146 0.61 -6.16 3.30
C TYR A 146 0.61 -7.65 3.66
N ARG A 147 1.80 -8.27 3.77
CA ARG A 147 1.92 -9.71 4.06
C ARG A 147 1.38 -10.08 5.44
N THR A 148 1.76 -9.33 6.47
CA THR A 148 1.29 -9.58 7.84
C THR A 148 -0.20 -9.31 7.98
N SER A 149 -0.72 -8.28 7.29
CA SER A 149 -2.16 -8.00 7.26
C SER A 149 -2.96 -9.11 6.58
N LEU A 150 -2.51 -9.60 5.42
CA LEU A 150 -3.15 -10.70 4.69
C LEU A 150 -3.14 -12.01 5.50
N ASN A 151 -2.02 -12.31 6.16
CA ASN A 151 -1.92 -13.48 7.03
C ASN A 151 -2.88 -13.39 8.22
N LEU A 152 -2.96 -12.25 8.91
CA LEU A 152 -3.89 -12.05 10.01
C LEU A 152 -5.34 -12.24 9.59
N ALA A 153 -5.74 -11.73 8.41
CA ALA A 153 -7.08 -11.96 7.89
C ALA A 153 -7.37 -13.45 7.73
N VAL A 154 -6.42 -14.21 7.15
CA VAL A 154 -6.56 -15.66 6.99
C VAL A 154 -6.58 -16.40 8.34
N GLU A 155 -5.71 -16.03 9.28
CA GLU A 155 -5.63 -16.63 10.62
C GLU A 155 -6.94 -16.43 11.40
N HIS A 156 -7.62 -15.30 11.20
CA HIS A 156 -8.91 -14.99 11.79
C HIS A 156 -10.12 -15.49 10.97
N ASN A 157 -9.88 -16.33 9.94
CA ASN A 157 -10.91 -16.87 9.05
C ASN A 157 -11.77 -15.80 8.35
N LEU A 158 -11.18 -14.64 8.08
CA LEU A 158 -11.80 -13.58 7.31
C LEU A 158 -11.70 -13.92 5.82
N LYS A 159 -12.68 -13.44 5.05
CA LYS A 159 -12.83 -13.71 3.62
C LYS A 159 -12.53 -12.50 2.76
N HIS A 160 -12.64 -11.31 3.31
CA HIS A 160 -12.43 -10.08 2.57
C HIS A 160 -11.65 -9.03 3.37
N ILE A 161 -10.72 -8.37 2.68
CA ILE A 161 -9.81 -7.38 3.25
C ILE A 161 -9.67 -6.19 2.32
N ALA A 162 -9.83 -4.99 2.87
CA ALA A 162 -9.65 -3.73 2.14
C ALA A 162 -8.40 -2.98 2.63
N PHE A 163 -7.54 -2.60 1.71
CA PHE A 163 -6.29 -1.87 1.97
C PHE A 163 -6.40 -0.41 1.51
N PRO A 164 -6.03 0.57 2.36
CA PRO A 164 -5.69 1.89 1.86
C PRO A 164 -4.31 1.85 1.18
N SER A 165 -3.94 2.92 0.48
CA SER A 165 -2.56 3.11 0.00
C SER A 165 -1.59 3.35 1.17
N VAL A 166 -1.06 2.26 1.75
CA VAL A 166 -0.19 2.32 2.94
C VAL A 166 1.07 3.14 2.65
N SER A 167 1.42 4.04 3.57
CA SER A 167 2.58 4.94 3.54
C SER A 167 2.60 6.06 2.47
N THR A 168 1.63 6.15 1.56
CA THR A 168 1.70 7.13 0.45
C THR A 168 1.22 8.54 0.79
N GLY A 169 0.57 8.70 1.96
CA GLY A 169 0.16 10.00 2.49
C GLY A 169 1.28 10.69 3.28
N ILE A 170 1.04 10.92 4.59
CA ILE A 170 1.97 11.64 5.48
C ILE A 170 3.38 10.99 5.52
N TYR A 171 3.48 9.67 5.31
CA TYR A 171 4.76 8.94 5.30
C TYR A 171 5.53 9.06 3.97
N GLY A 172 4.94 9.69 2.94
CA GLY A 172 5.64 10.18 1.76
C GLY A 172 6.20 9.11 0.81
N TYR A 173 5.73 7.87 0.89
CA TYR A 173 6.14 6.83 -0.06
C TYR A 173 5.62 7.18 -1.47
N PRO A 174 6.47 7.19 -2.52
CA PRO A 174 6.00 7.43 -3.88
C PRO A 174 4.92 6.44 -4.26
N ILE A 175 3.77 6.95 -4.73
CA ILE A 175 2.58 6.14 -4.99
C ILE A 175 2.84 5.03 -6.01
N GLU A 176 3.59 5.30 -7.09
CA GLU A 176 3.92 4.30 -8.11
C GLU A 176 4.77 3.16 -7.52
N ASP A 177 5.85 3.49 -6.81
CA ASP A 177 6.72 2.50 -6.16
C ASP A 177 5.95 1.66 -5.11
N ALA A 178 5.13 2.31 -4.30
CA ALA A 178 4.30 1.65 -3.30
C ALA A 178 3.26 0.71 -3.94
N THR A 179 2.67 1.13 -5.06
CA THR A 179 1.66 0.36 -5.80
C THR A 179 2.29 -0.88 -6.44
N HIS A 180 3.48 -0.76 -7.02
CA HIS A 180 4.23 -1.94 -7.50
C HIS A 180 4.47 -2.96 -6.40
N ILE A 181 4.87 -2.54 -5.19
CA ILE A 181 5.08 -3.43 -4.03
C ILE A 181 3.77 -4.10 -3.60
N ALA A 182 2.69 -3.32 -3.50
CA ALA A 182 1.38 -3.79 -3.08
C ALA A 182 0.82 -4.84 -4.06
N LEU A 183 0.81 -4.52 -5.36
CA LEU A 183 0.29 -5.40 -6.40
C LEU A 183 1.11 -6.67 -6.56
N ASP A 184 2.45 -6.56 -6.53
CA ASP A 184 3.34 -7.72 -6.61
C ASP A 184 3.09 -8.70 -5.46
N LEU A 185 3.02 -8.18 -4.24
CA LEU A 185 2.78 -9.03 -3.08
C LEU A 185 1.39 -9.64 -3.09
N VAL A 186 0.34 -8.88 -3.39
CA VAL A 186 -1.03 -9.40 -3.46
C VAL A 186 -1.14 -10.45 -4.55
N ARG A 187 -0.49 -10.25 -5.71
CA ARG A 187 -0.42 -11.25 -6.78
C ARG A 187 0.20 -12.56 -6.29
N ARG A 188 1.40 -12.50 -5.69
CA ARG A 188 2.07 -13.69 -5.13
C ARG A 188 1.26 -14.34 -4.01
N PHE A 189 0.59 -13.55 -3.19
CA PHE A 189 -0.25 -14.06 -2.13
C PHE A 189 -1.45 -14.83 -2.70
N CYS A 190 -2.15 -14.29 -3.70
CA CYS A 190 -3.24 -14.97 -4.40
C CYS A 190 -2.83 -16.31 -5.01
N GLU A 191 -1.56 -16.44 -5.44
CA GLU A 191 -0.97 -17.68 -5.98
C GLU A 191 -0.62 -18.71 -4.91
N SER A 192 -0.55 -18.33 -3.65
CA SER A 192 -0.24 -19.23 -2.54
C SER A 192 -1.48 -19.97 -2.03
N ASP A 193 -1.27 -21.16 -1.46
CA ASP A 193 -2.33 -21.95 -0.81
C ASP A 193 -3.00 -21.17 0.32
N VAL A 194 -2.23 -20.38 1.06
CA VAL A 194 -2.75 -19.52 2.14
C VAL A 194 -3.70 -18.47 1.56
N GLY A 195 -3.31 -17.85 0.44
CA GLY A 195 -4.11 -16.83 -0.20
C GLY A 195 -5.41 -17.34 -0.77
N SER A 196 -5.51 -18.61 -1.19
CA SER A 196 -6.76 -19.22 -1.67
C SER A 196 -7.94 -19.12 -0.69
N LYS A 197 -7.66 -18.84 0.59
CA LYS A 197 -8.67 -18.70 1.66
C LYS A 197 -9.39 -17.34 1.65
N LEU A 198 -8.83 -16.32 0.99
CA LEU A 198 -9.45 -15.01 0.80
C LEU A 198 -10.26 -14.96 -0.51
N ASP A 199 -11.48 -14.48 -0.41
CA ASP A 199 -12.43 -14.35 -1.52
C ASP A 199 -12.26 -13.00 -2.22
N ARG A 200 -11.92 -11.93 -1.48
CA ARG A 200 -11.70 -10.60 -2.06
C ARG A 200 -10.62 -9.78 -1.34
N ILE A 201 -9.69 -9.21 -2.11
CA ILE A 201 -8.72 -8.18 -1.69
C ILE A 201 -9.07 -6.89 -2.43
N ILE A 202 -9.26 -5.79 -1.69
CA ILE A 202 -9.75 -4.53 -2.26
C ILE A 202 -8.69 -3.46 -2.02
N PHE A 203 -8.23 -2.81 -3.09
CA PHE A 203 -7.44 -1.59 -2.99
C PHE A 203 -8.38 -0.39 -2.94
N VAL A 204 -8.31 0.36 -1.86
CA VAL A 204 -9.13 1.55 -1.59
C VAL A 204 -8.26 2.78 -1.72
N VAL A 205 -8.46 3.51 -2.81
CA VAL A 205 -7.72 4.74 -3.12
C VAL A 205 -8.59 5.96 -2.82
N TRP A 206 -7.95 7.08 -2.50
CA TRP A 206 -8.68 8.31 -2.14
C TRP A 206 -8.72 9.30 -3.30
N SER A 207 -7.56 9.58 -3.90
CA SER A 207 -7.41 10.62 -4.91
C SER A 207 -7.49 10.06 -6.33
N ASN A 208 -7.95 10.89 -7.29
CA ASN A 208 -7.94 10.52 -8.71
C ASN A 208 -6.53 10.13 -9.18
N LYS A 209 -5.50 10.82 -8.66
CA LYS A 209 -4.10 10.50 -8.97
C LYS A 209 -3.73 9.07 -8.55
N ASP A 210 -4.13 8.67 -7.35
CA ASP A 210 -3.88 7.29 -6.88
C ASP A 210 -4.68 6.29 -7.73
N THR A 211 -5.94 6.61 -8.06
CA THR A 211 -6.76 5.79 -8.97
C THR A 211 -6.08 5.57 -10.31
N GLU A 212 -5.60 6.63 -10.97
CA GLU A 212 -4.90 6.56 -12.26
C GLU A 212 -3.64 5.67 -12.19
N VAL A 213 -2.88 5.76 -11.10
CA VAL A 213 -1.69 4.90 -10.89
C VAL A 213 -2.09 3.43 -10.75
N TYR A 214 -3.10 3.13 -9.92
CA TYR A 214 -3.57 1.75 -9.78
C TYR A 214 -4.18 1.21 -11.08
N GLU A 215 -4.98 2.00 -11.80
CA GLU A 215 -5.56 1.61 -13.08
C GLU A 215 -4.50 1.30 -14.14
N THR A 216 -3.40 2.06 -14.13
CA THR A 216 -2.27 1.85 -15.03
C THR A 216 -1.48 0.58 -14.68
N LEU A 217 -1.26 0.32 -13.38
CA LEU A 217 -0.36 -0.74 -12.93
C LEU A 217 -1.03 -2.09 -12.72
N ILE A 218 -2.31 -2.14 -12.32
CA ILE A 218 -3.05 -3.41 -12.10
C ILE A 218 -2.91 -4.37 -13.29
N PRO A 219 -3.05 -3.94 -14.56
CA PRO A 219 -2.95 -4.83 -15.71
C PRO A 219 -1.58 -5.48 -15.90
N GLU A 220 -0.50 -4.92 -15.34
CA GLU A 220 0.82 -5.58 -15.37
C GLU A 220 0.87 -6.81 -14.45
N TYR A 221 0.15 -6.76 -13.33
CA TYR A 221 0.16 -7.79 -12.28
C TYR A 221 -1.00 -8.78 -12.39
N PHE A 222 -2.14 -8.32 -12.91
CA PHE A 222 -3.36 -9.08 -13.10
C PHE A 222 -3.88 -8.89 -14.53
N PRO A 223 -3.13 -9.36 -15.55
CA PRO A 223 -3.56 -9.21 -16.93
C PRO A 223 -4.81 -10.05 -17.22
N SER A 224 -5.70 -9.50 -18.04
CA SER A 224 -6.82 -10.25 -18.62
C SER A 224 -6.32 -11.22 -19.69
N SER A 225 -6.92 -12.41 -19.77
CA SER A 225 -6.65 -13.42 -20.82
C SER A 225 -7.02 -12.93 -22.23
N ASP A 226 -7.89 -11.93 -22.32
CA ASP A 226 -8.38 -11.39 -23.60
C ASP A 226 -7.37 -10.47 -24.28
N ALA A 227 -6.20 -10.25 -23.67
CA ALA A 227 -5.09 -9.47 -24.23
C ALA A 227 -4.28 -10.21 -25.32
N THR A 228 -4.81 -11.28 -25.91
CA THR A 228 -4.15 -11.98 -27.03
C THR A 228 -4.48 -11.28 -28.36
N GLN A 229 -3.56 -10.43 -28.80
CA GLN A 229 -3.33 -9.94 -30.17
C GLN A 229 -4.46 -9.18 -30.89
N ALA A 230 -4.37 -7.85 -30.89
CA ALA A 230 -4.67 -7.11 -32.12
C ALA A 230 -3.48 -7.33 -33.08
N PRO A 231 -3.68 -7.83 -34.32
CA PRO A 231 -2.59 -7.89 -35.28
C PRO A 231 -2.09 -6.47 -35.58
N PRO A 232 -0.78 -6.26 -35.84
CA PRO A 232 -0.35 -5.04 -36.48
C PRO A 232 -1.10 -4.92 -37.81
N SER A 233 -1.76 -3.79 -38.03
CA SER A 233 -2.30 -3.44 -39.34
C SER A 233 -1.15 -3.47 -40.33
N ASP A 234 -1.20 -4.40 -41.27
CA ASP A 234 -0.33 -4.47 -42.43
C ASP A 234 -0.36 -3.11 -43.16
N GLU A 235 0.69 -2.30 -42.97
CA GLU A 235 0.98 -1.21 -43.89
C GLU A 235 1.66 -1.83 -45.12
N ASP A 236 0.93 -1.70 -46.22
CA ASP A 236 1.21 -2.15 -47.57
C ASP A 236 2.66 -1.84 -48.01
N SER A 237 3.37 -2.90 -48.34
CA SER A 237 4.68 -2.87 -48.98
C SER A 237 4.54 -2.45 -50.45
N THR A 238 4.71 -1.17 -50.77
CA THR A 238 5.08 -0.76 -52.13
C THR A 238 6.60 -0.64 -52.24
N VAL A 239 7.18 -1.68 -52.83
CA VAL A 239 8.54 -1.72 -53.35
C VAL A 239 8.64 -0.79 -54.56
N THR A 240 9.51 0.20 -54.50
CA THR A 240 9.98 0.96 -55.68
C THR A 240 11.50 1.13 -55.58
N ASP A 241 12.21 0.32 -56.38
CA ASP A 241 13.62 0.54 -56.73
C ASP A 241 13.78 1.85 -57.50
N PRO A 242 14.91 2.57 -57.31
CA PRO A 242 15.48 3.40 -58.35
C PRO A 242 16.86 2.91 -58.82
N PRO A 243 17.25 3.24 -60.08
CA PRO A 243 18.35 2.58 -60.78
C PRO A 243 19.74 3.15 -60.47
N ARG A 244 20.76 2.34 -60.76
CA ARG A 244 22.19 2.70 -60.81
C ARG A 244 22.55 3.42 -62.10
N SER A 245 23.42 4.45 -62.01
CA SER A 245 24.55 4.67 -62.93
C SER A 245 25.48 5.78 -62.42
N ASP A 246 26.71 5.37 -62.10
CA ASP A 246 28.04 5.89 -62.47
C ASP A 246 28.39 7.40 -62.50
N ASP A 247 29.61 7.62 -61.99
CA ASP A 247 30.69 8.52 -62.45
C ASP A 247 31.05 9.84 -61.71
N LEU A 248 32.27 9.77 -61.14
CA LEU A 248 33.39 10.73 -61.20
C LEU A 248 33.50 11.94 -60.24
N LYS A 249 34.59 11.83 -59.45
CA LYS A 249 35.68 12.80 -59.18
C LYS A 249 35.59 13.82 -58.03
N ALA A 250 36.73 13.85 -57.34
CA ALA A 250 37.16 14.67 -56.21
C ALA A 250 37.26 16.17 -56.48
N THR A 251 37.13 16.96 -55.41
CA THR A 251 37.97 18.15 -55.06
C THR A 251 37.61 18.65 -53.64
N ASP A 252 38.61 18.80 -52.76
CA ASP A 252 38.55 19.62 -51.52
C ASP A 252 38.84 21.12 -51.85
N PRO A 253 38.92 22.06 -50.86
CA PRO A 253 37.87 22.72 -50.08
C PRO A 253 37.91 24.26 -50.30
N PRO A 254 37.19 25.12 -49.54
CA PRO A 254 37.87 25.79 -48.40
C PRO A 254 37.00 26.27 -47.20
N THR A 255 37.72 26.45 -46.08
CA THR A 255 37.57 27.31 -44.87
C THR A 255 36.35 28.22 -44.65
N SER A 256 35.87 28.26 -43.41
CA SER A 256 35.69 29.51 -42.65
C SER A 256 35.65 29.27 -41.13
N ASP A 257 36.27 30.22 -40.43
CA ASP A 257 36.44 30.37 -38.98
C ASP A 257 35.14 30.72 -38.24
N ASP A 258 35.00 30.32 -36.97
CA ASP A 258 35.04 31.26 -35.82
C ASP A 258 34.96 30.48 -34.48
N PRO A 259 35.58 30.98 -33.38
CA PRO A 259 35.65 30.30 -32.09
C PRO A 259 34.62 30.85 -31.09
N THR A 260 34.23 30.04 -30.10
CA THR A 260 33.63 30.59 -28.86
C THR A 260 34.12 29.81 -27.65
N THR A 261 35.06 30.45 -26.97
CA THR A 261 35.32 30.49 -25.52
C THR A 261 34.43 29.64 -24.60
N THR A 262 35.05 28.64 -23.95
CA THR A 262 34.61 28.10 -22.66
C THR A 262 35.62 28.50 -21.59
N VAL A 263 35.14 29.25 -20.58
CA VAL A 263 35.87 29.59 -19.35
C VAL A 263 35.41 28.71 -18.20
N ASP A 264 36.42 28.10 -17.58
CA ASP A 264 36.64 27.78 -16.17
C ASP A 264 35.52 27.20 -15.29
N ALA A 265 35.85 26.00 -14.81
CA ALA A 265 35.42 25.45 -13.54
C ALA A 265 36.09 26.18 -12.37
N THR A 266 35.34 26.43 -11.29
CA THR A 266 35.93 26.54 -9.95
C THR A 266 34.90 26.22 -8.86
N SER A 267 35.18 25.12 -8.16
CA SER A 267 35.05 24.87 -6.73
C SER A 267 34.35 25.94 -5.86
N ALA A 268 33.36 25.50 -5.06
CA ALA A 268 33.22 25.97 -3.69
C ALA A 268 32.56 24.90 -2.80
N ALA A 269 33.27 24.56 -1.73
CA ALA A 269 32.86 23.69 -0.63
C ALA A 269 31.68 24.27 0.16
N ALA A 270 30.85 23.38 0.72
CA ALA A 270 29.91 23.73 1.78
C ALA A 270 30.01 22.70 2.91
N SER A 271 30.35 23.24 4.06
CA SER A 271 30.58 22.66 5.37
C SER A 271 29.29 22.30 6.13
N ASP A 272 29.35 21.19 6.87
CA ASP A 272 28.37 20.75 7.87
C ASP A 272 28.16 21.75 9.02
N PRO A 273 26.97 21.74 9.65
CA PRO A 273 26.81 22.11 11.05
C PRO A 273 26.27 20.95 11.93
N PRO A 274 26.38 21.08 13.28
CA PRO A 274 26.74 19.96 14.14
C PRO A 274 25.59 19.22 14.84
N THR A 275 25.94 18.01 15.28
CA THR A 275 25.28 17.13 16.24
C THR A 275 24.96 17.80 17.57
N ALA A 276 23.74 17.59 18.07
CA ALA A 276 23.36 17.85 19.46
C ALA A 276 23.42 16.53 20.25
N GLU A 277 24.36 16.47 21.19
CA GLU A 277 24.44 15.45 22.23
C GLU A 277 23.28 15.61 23.24
N VAL A 278 22.61 14.51 23.57
CA VAL A 278 21.74 14.43 24.75
C VAL A 278 22.33 13.37 25.67
N SER A 279 22.80 13.84 26.82
CA SER A 279 23.40 13.07 27.89
C SER A 279 22.46 11.99 28.46
N ALA A 280 22.98 10.78 28.57
CA ALA A 280 22.41 9.70 29.36
C ALA A 280 22.94 9.76 30.80
N SER A 281 22.05 9.60 31.78
CA SER A 281 22.31 9.20 33.17
C SER A 281 20.97 8.68 33.70
N THR A 282 20.67 7.40 33.56
CA THR A 282 20.98 6.28 34.48
C THR A 282 20.40 6.47 35.87
N GLU A 283 19.20 5.91 36.12
CA GLU A 283 18.83 5.41 37.44
C GLU A 283 17.91 4.18 37.27
N ALA A 284 18.35 3.05 37.84
CA ALA A 284 17.67 1.76 37.82
C ALA A 284 16.75 1.62 39.04
N PRO A 285 15.56 1.00 38.94
CA PRO A 285 14.79 0.67 40.12
C PRO A 285 15.25 -0.65 40.76
N GLN A 286 15.48 -0.57 42.07
CA GLN A 286 15.82 -1.64 42.98
C GLN A 286 14.78 -2.77 43.02
N VAL A 287 15.31 -3.99 43.10
CA VAL A 287 14.61 -5.26 43.31
C VAL A 287 14.10 -5.30 44.75
N ALA A 288 12.79 -5.53 44.96
CA ALA A 288 12.23 -5.86 46.27
C ALA A 288 11.71 -7.30 46.26
N ALA A 289 12.16 -8.03 47.28
CA ALA A 289 12.10 -9.47 47.43
C ALA A 289 10.69 -10.04 47.63
N ALA A 290 10.53 -11.27 47.15
CA ALA A 290 9.41 -12.14 47.46
C ALA A 290 9.48 -12.60 48.92
N ASP A 291 8.41 -12.36 49.68
CA ASP A 291 8.18 -13.00 50.97
C ASP A 291 7.31 -14.25 50.74
N VAL A 292 7.95 -15.42 50.83
CA VAL A 292 7.29 -16.72 50.93
C VAL A 292 7.05 -16.99 52.41
N ALA A 293 5.80 -16.84 52.87
CA ALA A 293 5.37 -17.31 54.18
C ALA A 293 4.44 -18.53 54.01
N THR A 294 5.00 -19.68 54.32
CA THR A 294 4.36 -20.96 54.55
C THR A 294 3.38 -20.89 55.72
N LYS A 295 2.15 -21.40 55.54
CA LYS A 295 1.39 -22.00 56.65
C LYS A 295 0.50 -23.14 56.16
N ALA A 296 0.71 -24.30 56.81
CA ALA A 296 0.13 -25.61 56.56
C ALA A 296 -1.39 -25.69 56.81
N PRO A 297 -2.07 -26.74 56.29
CA PRO A 297 -3.47 -27.00 56.58
C PRO A 297 -3.62 -27.81 57.88
N THR A 298 -4.59 -27.44 58.73
CA THR A 298 -5.16 -28.31 59.75
C THR A 298 -6.60 -28.58 59.37
N GLY A 299 -6.92 -29.84 59.10
CA GLY A 299 -8.28 -30.30 58.84
C GLY A 299 -9.11 -30.46 60.12
N SER A 300 -10.41 -30.30 59.96
CA SER A 300 -11.47 -31.20 60.42
C SER A 300 -12.78 -30.80 59.73
#